data_AF-A0A965QZ37-F1
#
_entry.id   AF-A0A965QZ37-F1
#
_cell.length_a   1.000
_cell.length_b   1.000
_cell.length_c   1.000
_cell.angle_alpha   90.00
_cell.angle_beta   90.00
_cell.angle_gamma   90.00
#
_symmetry.space_group_name_H-M   'P 1'
#
loop_
_entity.id
_entity.type
_entity.pdbx_description
1 polymer ?
#
loop_
_entity_poly.entity_id
_entity_poly.type
_entity_poly.pdbx_seq_one_letter_code
_entity_poly.pdbx_strand_id
1 'polypeptide(L)'
;MAQTLAELRNRIDALDLELLALLNRRAALAHEVGELKKGEGSVVFRPEREAQVIATLQQANMQSGLAHTLQRDSVAFIWREIMSACRALEAPQRVAYLGPAGTFSEEAALRFFGSSIAQVPCANFDEVFHATAAGSAQFGVIPVENSSEGVVTRSLDLLLTSPLHIVGETSLMVRHHLLRASNSLDGIEVVLAHPQALAQCQSWLSTHLPHAERRAVSSNAEGARLAAQEGSWAAIASERAGSAFGLHLAARAIQDDAFNRTRFVVVCLPSTLTAPQAS
;
A
#
# COMPACT_ATOMS: atom_id res chain seq x y z
N MET A 1 31.46 2.46 -33.27
CA MET A 1 31.97 1.49 -32.29
C MET A 1 30.85 1.17 -31.32
N ALA A 2 30.63 -0.10 -30.97
CA ALA A 2 29.62 -0.46 -29.97
C ALA A 2 30.04 0.16 -28.62
N GLN A 3 29.11 0.84 -27.94
CA GLN A 3 29.38 1.41 -26.62
C GLN A 3 29.70 0.27 -25.65
N THR A 4 30.72 0.48 -24.81
CA THR A 4 31.03 -0.51 -23.79
C THR A 4 30.00 -0.46 -22.65
N LEU A 5 29.85 -1.57 -21.93
CA LEU A 5 28.99 -1.60 -20.74
C LEU A 5 29.40 -0.54 -19.71
N ALA A 6 30.71 -0.29 -19.56
CA ALA A 6 31.24 0.70 -18.64
C ALA A 6 30.85 2.13 -19.05
N GLU A 7 30.94 2.46 -20.35
CA GLU A 7 30.52 3.76 -20.86
C GLU A 7 29.02 4.02 -20.65
N LEU A 8 28.19 3.00 -20.87
CA LEU A 8 26.75 3.11 -20.62
C LEU A 8 26.44 3.34 -19.14
N ARG A 9 27.11 2.64 -18.23
CA ARG A 9 26.96 2.82 -16.78
C ARG A 9 27.34 4.23 -16.34
N ASN A 10 28.50 4.73 -16.77
CA ASN A 10 28.93 6.09 -16.44
C ASN A 10 27.93 7.16 -16.93
N ARG A 11 27.30 6.94 -18.09
CA ARG A 11 26.25 7.83 -18.60
C ARG A 11 24.97 7.76 -17.77
N ILE A 12 24.59 6.57 -17.30
CA ILE A 12 23.46 6.40 -16.39
C ILE A 12 23.75 7.12 -15.06
N ASP A 13 24.94 6.92 -14.48
CA ASP A 13 25.33 7.57 -13.22
C ASP A 13 25.29 9.11 -13.32
N ALA A 14 25.73 9.66 -14.46
CA ALA A 14 25.65 11.10 -14.71
C ALA A 14 24.19 11.58 -14.83
N LEU A 15 23.32 10.83 -15.52
CA LEU A 15 21.89 11.13 -15.62
C LEU A 15 21.20 11.04 -14.26
N ASP A 16 21.57 10.10 -13.40
CA ASP A 16 21.02 9.96 -12.06
C ASP A 16 21.34 11.17 -11.18
N LEU A 17 22.53 11.77 -11.33
CA LEU A 17 22.88 13.03 -10.66
C LEU A 17 22.03 14.20 -11.15
N GLU A 18 21.74 14.26 -12.46
CA GLU A 18 20.84 15.28 -13.03
C GLU A 18 19.40 15.08 -12.52
N LEU A 19 18.92 13.85 -12.47
CA LEU A 19 17.61 13.51 -11.92
C LEU A 19 17.51 13.93 -10.45
N LEU A 20 18.52 13.61 -9.63
CA LEU A 20 18.56 14.04 -8.22
C LEU A 20 18.50 15.56 -8.09
N ALA A 21 19.25 16.30 -8.92
CA ALA A 21 19.21 17.77 -8.91
C ALA A 21 17.82 18.30 -9.27
N LEU A 22 17.14 17.70 -10.26
CA LEU A 22 15.77 18.06 -10.64
C LEU A 22 14.76 17.74 -9.53
N LEU A 23 14.90 16.59 -8.87
CA LEU A 23 14.07 16.20 -7.74
C LEU A 23 14.22 17.16 -6.56
N ASN A 24 15.45 17.57 -6.24
CA ASN A 24 15.71 18.56 -5.18
C ASN A 24 15.11 19.94 -5.51
N ARG A 25 15.20 20.39 -6.77
CA ARG A 25 14.54 21.64 -7.20
C ARG A 25 13.02 21.53 -7.08
N ARG A 26 12.44 20.39 -7.45
CA ARG A 26 11.01 20.12 -7.28
C ARG A 26 10.62 20.14 -5.79
N ALA A 27 11.43 19.55 -4.92
CA ALA A 27 11.20 19.54 -3.49
C ALA A 27 11.22 20.96 -2.89
N ALA A 28 12.15 21.81 -3.33
CA ALA A 28 12.20 23.22 -2.94
C ALA A 28 10.92 23.97 -3.34
N LEU A 29 10.45 23.80 -4.59
CA LEU A 29 9.18 24.38 -5.05
C LEU A 29 7.98 23.87 -4.25
N ALA A 30 7.94 22.58 -3.91
CA ALA A 30 6.89 22.01 -3.09
C ALA A 30 6.89 22.63 -1.67
N HIS A 31 8.08 22.80 -1.08
CA HIS A 31 8.23 23.45 0.21
C HIS A 31 7.75 24.91 0.19
N GLU A 32 8.12 25.70 -0.82
CA GLU A 32 7.63 27.07 -1.00
C GLU A 32 6.10 27.13 -1.12
N VAL A 33 5.51 26.21 -1.88
CA VAL A 33 4.04 26.06 -1.97
C VAL A 33 3.43 25.72 -0.61
N GLY A 34 4.07 24.84 0.16
CA GLY A 34 3.66 24.48 1.52
C GLY A 34 3.65 25.67 2.48
N GLU A 35 4.69 26.51 2.45
CA GLU A 35 4.78 27.72 3.28
C GLU A 35 3.71 28.75 2.92
N LEU A 36 3.45 28.97 1.62
CA LEU A 36 2.35 29.83 1.17
C LEU A 36 0.98 29.31 1.64
N LYS A 37 0.75 27.99 1.54
CA LYS A 37 -0.50 27.37 1.99
C LYS A 37 -0.71 27.45 3.49
N LYS A 38 0.35 27.36 4.30
CA LYS A 38 0.26 27.57 5.75
C LYS A 38 -0.24 28.97 6.09
N GLY A 39 0.17 29.99 5.32
CA GLY A 39 -0.33 31.36 5.46
C GLY A 39 -1.81 31.53 5.09
N GLU A 40 -2.29 30.74 4.12
CA GLU A 40 -3.68 30.78 3.64
C GLU A 40 -4.63 29.78 4.35
N GLY A 41 -4.11 28.92 5.23
CA GLY A 41 -4.88 27.86 5.89
C GLY A 41 -5.33 26.74 4.93
N SER A 42 -4.67 26.57 3.78
CA SER A 42 -5.04 25.60 2.76
C SER A 42 -4.44 24.22 3.04
N VAL A 43 -5.16 23.17 2.62
CA VAL A 43 -4.77 21.77 2.82
C VAL A 43 -3.53 21.38 2.02
N VAL A 44 -2.58 20.72 2.69
CA VAL A 44 -1.32 20.25 2.08
C VAL A 44 -1.58 19.15 1.06
N PHE A 45 -2.38 18.15 1.42
CA PHE A 45 -2.68 17.00 0.57
C PHE A 45 -3.95 17.21 -0.25
N ARG A 46 -3.85 17.03 -1.57
CA ARG A 46 -4.97 17.11 -2.52
C ARG A 46 -4.90 15.97 -3.53
N PRO A 47 -5.60 14.84 -3.28
CA PRO A 47 -5.49 13.65 -4.12
C PRO A 47 -5.88 13.92 -5.58
N GLU A 48 -6.85 14.79 -5.83
CA GLU A 48 -7.28 15.19 -7.18
C GLU A 48 -6.15 15.87 -7.97
N ARG A 49 -5.35 16.71 -7.30
CA ARG A 49 -4.23 17.39 -7.95
C ARG A 49 -3.13 16.41 -8.33
N GLU A 50 -2.85 15.42 -7.48
CA GLU A 50 -1.84 14.39 -7.75
C GLU A 50 -2.26 13.48 -8.91
N ALA A 51 -3.52 13.05 -8.91
CA ALA A 51 -4.10 12.30 -10.02
C ALA A 51 -3.97 13.05 -11.35
N GLN A 52 -4.26 14.36 -11.34
CA GLN A 52 -4.10 15.22 -12.52
C GLN A 52 -2.65 15.31 -13.00
N VAL A 53 -1.68 15.50 -12.08
CA VAL A 53 -0.25 15.55 -12.43
C VAL A 53 0.19 14.23 -13.07
N ILE A 54 -0.16 13.09 -12.45
CA ILE A 54 0.19 11.76 -12.97
C ILE A 54 -0.43 11.54 -14.36
N ALA A 55 -1.71 11.88 -14.55
CA ALA A 55 -2.38 11.74 -15.85
C ALA A 55 -1.68 12.55 -16.94
N THR A 56 -1.31 13.80 -16.66
CA THR A 56 -0.56 14.66 -17.58
C THR A 56 0.81 14.05 -17.92
N LEU A 57 1.53 13.51 -16.94
CA LEU A 57 2.85 12.89 -17.16
C LEU A 57 2.75 11.60 -17.96
N GLN A 58 1.73 10.76 -17.70
CA GLN A 58 1.47 9.56 -18.48
C GLN A 58 1.18 9.91 -19.94
N GLN A 59 0.38 10.96 -20.18
CA GLN A 59 0.08 11.44 -21.53
C GLN A 59 1.34 11.95 -22.24
N ALA A 60 2.15 12.77 -21.57
CA ALA A 60 3.40 13.27 -22.12
C ALA A 60 4.40 12.13 -22.43
N ASN A 61 4.49 11.12 -21.55
CA ASN A 61 5.35 9.95 -21.75
C ASN A 61 4.95 9.15 -23.00
N MET A 62 3.64 8.96 -23.24
CA MET A 62 3.12 8.32 -24.45
C MET A 62 3.41 9.12 -25.72
N GLN A 63 3.49 10.45 -25.63
CA GLN A 63 3.72 11.35 -26.75
C GLN A 63 5.21 11.63 -27.02
N SER A 64 6.12 11.09 -26.22
CA SER A 64 7.55 11.41 -26.27
C SER A 64 8.28 10.95 -27.53
N GLY A 65 7.73 9.96 -28.26
CA GLY A 65 8.33 9.41 -29.48
C GLY A 65 9.62 8.62 -29.25
N LEU A 66 10.01 8.37 -27.99
CA LEU A 66 11.20 7.58 -27.64
C LEU A 66 10.95 6.09 -27.87
N ALA A 67 11.97 5.39 -28.39
CA ALA A 67 11.91 3.94 -28.64
C ALA A 67 11.71 3.11 -27.37
N HIS A 68 12.19 3.62 -26.22
CA HIS A 68 12.05 2.99 -24.92
C HIS A 68 11.55 4.02 -23.91
N THR A 69 10.37 3.78 -23.34
CA THR A 69 9.75 4.63 -22.33
C THR A 69 9.33 3.78 -21.13
N LEU A 70 9.15 4.45 -19.98
CA LEU A 70 8.62 3.79 -18.79
C LEU A 70 7.18 3.32 -19.06
N GLN A 71 6.82 2.20 -18.46
CA GLN A 71 5.43 1.73 -18.47
C GLN A 71 4.54 2.75 -17.76
N ARG A 72 3.28 2.84 -18.21
CA ARG A 72 2.30 3.80 -17.69
C ARG A 72 2.14 3.71 -16.17
N ASP A 73 2.08 2.50 -15.63
CA ASP A 73 1.93 2.28 -14.19
C ASP A 73 3.21 2.66 -13.43
N SER A 74 4.39 2.39 -14.00
CA SER A 74 5.67 2.82 -13.41
C SER A 74 5.76 4.34 -13.25
N VAL A 75 5.28 5.11 -14.23
CA VAL A 75 5.19 6.58 -14.13
C VAL A 75 4.32 6.98 -12.93
N ALA A 76 3.17 6.34 -12.74
CA ALA A 76 2.31 6.64 -11.60
C ALA A 76 2.97 6.32 -10.26
N PHE A 77 3.66 5.19 -10.14
CA PHE A 77 4.37 4.80 -8.91
C PHE A 77 5.51 5.76 -8.58
N ILE A 78 6.40 6.02 -9.54
CA ILE A 78 7.56 6.90 -9.34
C ILE A 78 7.12 8.30 -8.91
N TRP A 79 6.17 8.90 -9.62
CA TRP A 79 5.73 10.26 -9.29
C TRP A 79 4.93 10.34 -7.99
N ARG A 80 4.21 9.28 -7.61
CA ARG A 80 3.55 9.22 -6.30
C ARG A 80 4.56 9.19 -5.16
N GLU A 81 5.66 8.45 -5.30
CA GLU A 81 6.75 8.43 -4.31
C GLU A 81 7.47 9.78 -4.24
N ILE A 82 7.77 10.39 -5.39
CA ILE A 82 8.35 11.75 -5.42
C ILE A 82 7.42 12.77 -4.74
N MET A 83 6.11 12.69 -5.02
CA MET A 83 5.11 13.55 -4.37
C MET A 83 5.05 13.29 -2.87
N SER A 84 5.02 12.02 -2.45
CA SER A 84 5.02 11.60 -1.04
C SER A 84 6.23 12.16 -0.29
N ALA A 85 7.43 12.00 -0.84
CA ALA A 85 8.66 12.51 -0.25
C ALA A 85 8.65 14.04 -0.12
N CYS A 86 8.13 14.76 -1.12
CA CYS A 86 8.03 16.22 -1.06
C CYS A 86 7.01 16.68 -0.01
N ARG A 87 5.85 16.03 0.10
CA ARG A 87 4.83 16.36 1.13
C ARG A 87 5.35 16.11 2.54
N ALA A 88 6.16 15.07 2.73
CA ALA A 88 6.77 14.77 4.02
C ALA A 88 7.70 15.90 4.53
N LEU A 89 8.27 16.72 3.64
CA LEU A 89 9.04 17.91 4.01
C LEU A 89 8.16 19.05 4.53
N GLU A 90 6.90 19.13 4.10
CA GLU A 90 5.95 20.16 4.56
C GLU A 90 5.36 19.78 5.93
N ALA A 91 4.80 18.57 6.00
CA ALA A 91 4.32 17.94 7.22
C ALA A 91 4.06 16.43 6.96
N PRO A 92 4.61 15.51 7.78
CA PRO A 92 4.32 14.10 7.63
C PRO A 92 2.82 13.83 7.86
N GLN A 93 2.20 13.15 6.90
CA GLN A 93 0.80 12.73 7.00
C GLN A 93 0.71 11.50 7.90
N ARG A 94 0.04 11.64 9.04
CA ARG A 94 -0.31 10.54 9.94
C ARG A 94 -1.53 9.81 9.40
N VAL A 95 -1.35 8.55 9.01
CA VAL A 95 -2.38 7.73 8.38
C VAL A 95 -2.64 6.50 9.25
N ALA A 96 -3.86 6.41 9.78
CA ALA A 96 -4.33 5.27 10.54
C ALA A 96 -4.83 4.14 9.63
N TYR A 97 -4.51 2.91 9.98
CA TYR A 97 -4.95 1.71 9.24
C TYR A 97 -5.00 0.50 10.17
N LEU A 98 -5.71 -0.55 9.76
CA LEU A 98 -5.72 -1.82 10.50
C LEU A 98 -4.35 -2.49 10.43
N GLY A 99 -3.65 -2.56 11.57
CA GLY A 99 -2.38 -3.26 11.72
C GLY A 99 -2.56 -4.76 11.94
N PRO A 100 -1.46 -5.49 12.23
CA PRO A 100 -0.08 -4.99 12.35
C PRO A 100 0.57 -4.68 10.98
N ALA A 101 1.87 -4.36 10.96
CA ALA A 101 2.60 -4.23 9.69
C ALA A 101 2.52 -5.55 8.88
N GLY A 102 2.34 -5.43 7.57
CA GLY A 102 2.14 -6.54 6.63
C GLY A 102 0.68 -6.72 6.18
N THR A 103 -0.29 -6.00 6.74
CA THR A 103 -1.70 -6.12 6.32
C THR A 103 -1.96 -5.49 4.95
N PHE A 104 -3.03 -5.93 4.29
CA PHE A 104 -3.50 -5.27 3.07
C PHE A 104 -3.98 -3.83 3.32
N SER A 105 -4.38 -3.49 4.55
CA SER A 105 -4.70 -2.10 4.93
C SER A 105 -3.46 -1.21 4.96
N GLU A 106 -2.32 -1.71 5.45
CA GLU A 106 -1.04 -0.99 5.33
C GLU A 106 -0.68 -0.79 3.86
N GLU A 107 -0.76 -1.85 3.05
CA GLU A 107 -0.47 -1.79 1.62
C GLU A 107 -1.38 -0.77 0.91
N ALA A 108 -2.65 -0.67 1.29
CA ALA A 108 -3.59 0.30 0.73
C ALA A 108 -3.21 1.73 1.11
N ALA A 109 -2.82 1.95 2.37
CA ALA A 109 -2.35 3.25 2.83
C ALA A 109 -1.09 3.70 2.09
N LEU A 110 -0.10 2.82 1.96
CA LEU A 110 1.14 3.10 1.23
C LEU A 110 0.88 3.30 -0.26
N ARG A 111 -0.03 2.53 -0.87
CA ARG A 111 -0.37 2.72 -2.28
C ARG A 111 -1.07 4.05 -2.55
N PHE A 112 -1.93 4.49 -1.62
CA PHE A 112 -2.66 5.75 -1.78
C PHE A 112 -1.76 6.96 -1.54
N PHE A 113 -1.06 7.00 -0.41
CA PHE A 113 -0.28 8.16 0.04
C PHE A 113 1.21 8.11 -0.31
N GLY A 114 1.75 6.95 -0.72
CA GLY A 114 3.18 6.72 -0.89
C GLY A 114 3.88 6.39 0.44
N SER A 115 5.16 6.05 0.35
CA SER A 115 5.89 5.45 1.49
C SER A 115 6.33 6.43 2.60
N SER A 116 6.31 7.74 2.35
CA SER A 116 6.82 8.75 3.29
C SER A 116 5.80 9.20 4.36
N ILE A 117 4.72 8.44 4.54
CA ILE A 117 3.71 8.71 5.58
C ILE A 117 4.18 8.33 6.98
N ALA A 118 3.67 9.05 7.98
CA ALA A 118 3.73 8.60 9.37
C ALA A 118 2.63 7.54 9.60
N GLN A 119 3.04 6.29 9.77
CA GLN A 119 2.13 5.17 9.90
C GLN A 119 1.56 5.09 11.32
N VAL A 120 0.23 4.93 11.44
CA VAL A 120 -0.49 4.77 12.72
C VAL A 120 -1.23 3.42 12.69
N PRO A 121 -0.56 2.29 12.99
CA PRO A 121 -1.21 0.99 13.03
C PRO A 121 -2.19 0.92 14.21
N CYS A 122 -3.42 0.47 13.94
CA CYS A 122 -4.49 0.29 14.92
C CYS A 122 -4.87 -1.19 15.06
N ALA A 123 -5.33 -1.63 16.22
CA ALA A 123 -5.66 -3.04 16.46
C ALA A 123 -6.99 -3.48 15.82
N ASN A 124 -7.89 -2.53 15.56
CA ASN A 124 -9.22 -2.78 15.00
C ASN A 124 -9.73 -1.53 14.25
N PHE A 125 -10.87 -1.65 13.55
CA PHE A 125 -11.45 -0.53 12.80
C PHE A 125 -11.92 0.60 13.70
N ASP A 126 -12.49 0.32 14.86
CA ASP A 126 -12.92 1.33 15.83
C ASP A 126 -11.78 2.28 16.22
N GLU A 127 -10.58 1.74 16.45
CA GLU A 127 -9.37 2.53 16.72
C GLU A 127 -8.93 3.37 15.53
N VAL A 128 -9.07 2.89 14.29
CA VAL A 128 -8.77 3.69 13.08
C VAL A 128 -9.69 4.92 13.03
N PHE A 129 -10.99 4.70 13.25
CA PHE A 129 -11.98 5.77 13.29
C PHE A 129 -11.73 6.74 14.45
N HIS A 130 -11.46 6.22 15.64
CA HIS A 130 -11.18 7.02 16.82
C HIS A 130 -9.92 7.87 16.63
N ALA A 131 -8.81 7.28 16.17
CA ALA A 131 -7.56 8.00 15.92
C ALA A 131 -7.74 9.12 14.89
N THR A 132 -8.55 8.88 13.86
CA THR A 132 -8.83 9.89 12.82
C THR A 132 -9.78 10.98 13.33
N ALA A 133 -10.85 10.62 14.03
CA ALA A 133 -11.84 11.57 14.56
C ALA A 133 -11.28 12.43 15.72
N ALA A 134 -10.33 11.90 16.49
CA ALA A 134 -9.63 12.63 17.54
C ALA A 134 -8.48 13.51 17.02
N GLY A 135 -8.11 13.41 15.73
CA GLY A 135 -7.00 14.16 15.12
C GLY A 135 -5.60 13.59 15.39
N SER A 136 -5.50 12.47 16.12
CA SER A 136 -4.25 11.71 16.31
C SER A 136 -3.68 11.23 14.96
N ALA A 137 -4.55 10.85 14.03
CA ALA A 137 -4.25 10.67 12.61
C ALA A 137 -5.03 11.70 11.78
N GLN A 138 -4.44 12.21 10.70
CA GLN A 138 -5.18 13.09 9.77
C GLN A 138 -6.10 12.28 8.85
N PHE A 139 -5.72 11.04 8.52
CA PHE A 139 -6.48 10.18 7.62
C PHE A 139 -6.61 8.77 8.20
N GLY A 140 -7.70 8.10 7.87
CA GLY A 140 -7.91 6.67 8.11
C GLY A 140 -8.07 5.92 6.79
N VAL A 141 -7.54 4.70 6.70
CA VAL A 141 -7.72 3.81 5.55
C VAL A 141 -8.43 2.54 6.01
N ILE A 142 -9.62 2.31 5.46
CA ILE A 142 -10.51 1.22 5.87
C ILE A 142 -11.02 0.44 4.65
N PRO A 143 -11.13 -0.90 4.73
CA PRO A 143 -11.77 -1.69 3.69
C PRO A 143 -13.29 -1.51 3.77
N VAL A 144 -13.96 -1.43 2.62
CA VAL A 144 -15.44 -1.32 2.54
C VAL A 144 -16.07 -2.51 1.83
N GLU A 145 -15.33 -3.14 0.90
CA GLU A 145 -15.85 -4.22 0.07
C GLU A 145 -14.70 -5.13 -0.35
N ASN A 146 -14.95 -6.44 -0.33
CA ASN A 146 -14.13 -7.47 -0.93
C ASN A 146 -14.96 -8.22 -1.99
N SER A 147 -14.39 -8.50 -3.16
CA SER A 147 -15.13 -9.13 -4.26
C SER A 147 -15.57 -10.57 -3.96
N SER A 148 -14.91 -11.26 -3.03
CA SER A 148 -15.22 -12.64 -2.66
C SER A 148 -16.15 -12.72 -1.44
N GLU A 149 -15.97 -11.87 -0.43
CA GLU A 149 -16.77 -11.89 0.82
C GLU A 149 -17.88 -10.83 0.90
N GLY A 150 -17.93 -9.92 -0.08
CA GLY A 150 -18.86 -8.80 -0.07
C GLY A 150 -18.43 -7.68 0.87
N VAL A 151 -19.41 -7.07 1.52
CA VAL A 151 -19.25 -5.80 2.24
C VAL A 151 -18.61 -5.99 3.61
N VAL A 152 -17.69 -5.09 3.98
CA VAL A 152 -17.13 -5.02 5.33
C VAL A 152 -18.08 -4.23 6.24
N THR A 153 -19.09 -4.90 6.79
CA THR A 153 -20.19 -4.28 7.54
C THR A 153 -19.72 -3.34 8.65
N ARG A 154 -18.73 -3.76 9.45
CA ARG A 154 -18.23 -2.93 10.56
C ARG A 154 -17.70 -1.57 10.11
N SER A 155 -17.00 -1.52 8.97
CA SER A 155 -16.51 -0.26 8.41
C SER A 155 -17.66 0.67 7.99
N LEU A 156 -18.73 0.12 7.42
CA LEU A 156 -19.90 0.89 7.03
C LEU A 156 -20.70 1.41 8.23
N ASP A 157 -20.86 0.60 9.27
CA ASP A 157 -21.53 1.03 10.51
C ASP A 157 -20.78 2.19 11.17
N LEU A 158 -19.45 2.13 11.19
CA LEU A 158 -18.60 3.20 11.73
C LEU A 158 -18.65 4.46 10.85
N LEU A 159 -18.72 4.33 9.52
CA LEU A 159 -18.93 5.48 8.62
C LEU A 159 -20.22 6.22 8.95
N LEU A 160 -21.32 5.50 9.21
CA LEU A 160 -22.62 6.10 9.52
C LEU A 160 -22.66 6.85 10.87
N THR A 161 -21.84 6.42 11.83
CA THR A 161 -21.87 6.93 13.22
C THR A 161 -20.71 7.87 13.55
N SER A 162 -19.75 8.03 12.64
CA SER A 162 -18.59 8.91 12.81
C SER A 162 -18.78 10.27 12.14
N PRO A 163 -18.03 11.31 12.57
CA PRO A 163 -17.99 12.60 11.86
C PRO A 163 -17.10 12.58 10.61
N LEU A 164 -16.56 11.42 10.24
CA LEU A 164 -15.62 11.29 9.13
C LEU A 164 -16.37 11.18 7.80
N HIS A 165 -15.71 11.59 6.72
CA HIS A 165 -16.22 11.42 5.37
C HIS A 165 -15.14 10.87 4.44
N ILE A 166 -15.57 10.29 3.32
CA ILE A 166 -14.70 9.68 2.32
C ILE A 166 -14.09 10.77 1.42
N VAL A 167 -12.78 10.73 1.23
CA VAL A 167 -12.02 11.68 0.39
C VAL A 167 -11.25 11.01 -0.74
N GLY A 168 -11.32 9.69 -0.83
CA GLY A 168 -10.68 8.94 -1.90
C GLY A 168 -10.87 7.44 -1.71
N GLU A 169 -10.50 6.69 -2.73
CA GLU A 169 -10.54 5.24 -2.72
C GLU A 169 -9.33 4.63 -3.41
N THR A 170 -9.04 3.39 -3.07
CA THR A 170 -8.06 2.56 -3.76
C THR A 170 -8.53 1.11 -3.76
N SER A 171 -8.21 0.37 -4.82
CA SER A 171 -8.53 -1.05 -4.92
C SER A 171 -7.24 -1.86 -5.02
N LEU A 172 -7.10 -2.85 -4.15
CA LEU A 172 -5.98 -3.80 -4.17
C LEU A 172 -6.45 -5.15 -4.71
N MET A 173 -5.61 -5.77 -5.54
CA MET A 173 -5.75 -7.18 -5.85
C MET A 173 -5.15 -7.96 -4.69
N VAL A 174 -5.98 -8.73 -3.99
CA VAL A 174 -5.56 -9.54 -2.85
C VAL A 174 -4.84 -10.76 -3.39
N ARG A 175 -3.51 -10.76 -3.25
CA ARG A 175 -2.67 -11.91 -3.58
C ARG A 175 -2.16 -12.53 -2.29
N HIS A 176 -2.55 -13.77 -2.09
CA HIS A 176 -2.09 -14.57 -0.97
C HIS A 176 -0.84 -15.33 -1.41
N HIS A 177 0.23 -15.20 -0.63
CA HIS A 177 1.48 -15.90 -0.85
C HIS A 177 1.72 -16.86 0.31
N LEU A 178 2.31 -18.02 0.01
CA LEU A 178 2.83 -18.89 1.07
C LEU A 178 4.21 -18.36 1.47
N LEU A 179 4.31 -17.88 2.70
CA LEU A 179 5.51 -17.32 3.30
C LEU A 179 6.15 -18.30 4.24
N ARG A 180 7.49 -18.37 4.23
CA ARG A 180 8.26 -19.26 5.12
C ARG A 180 9.67 -18.73 5.36
N ALA A 181 10.26 -19.11 6.49
CA ALA A 181 11.66 -18.82 6.83
C ALA A 181 12.69 -19.38 5.83
N SER A 182 12.33 -20.43 5.07
CA SER A 182 13.14 -20.95 3.96
C SER A 182 12.33 -20.97 2.66
N ASN A 183 13.02 -20.84 1.52
CA ASN A 183 12.39 -20.84 0.20
C ASN A 183 12.12 -22.26 -0.31
N SER A 184 11.40 -23.08 0.47
CA SER A 184 11.01 -24.45 0.12
C SER A 184 9.67 -24.83 0.75
N LEU A 185 8.94 -25.74 0.09
CA LEU A 185 7.72 -26.36 0.62
C LEU A 185 7.99 -27.56 1.54
N ASP A 186 9.21 -28.09 1.53
CA ASP A 186 9.54 -29.32 2.25
C ASP A 186 9.55 -29.09 3.76
N GLY A 187 8.91 -30.01 4.49
CA GLY A 187 8.85 -30.00 5.95
C GLY A 187 7.91 -28.94 6.53
N ILE A 188 6.93 -28.44 5.76
CA ILE A 188 5.87 -27.59 6.30
C ILE A 188 4.89 -28.47 7.08
N GLU A 189 4.76 -28.22 8.38
CA GLU A 189 3.86 -28.93 9.29
C GLU A 189 2.59 -28.14 9.58
N VAL A 190 2.68 -26.81 9.63
CA VAL A 190 1.58 -25.90 9.99
C VAL A 190 1.53 -24.72 9.02
N VAL A 191 0.33 -24.39 8.55
CA VAL A 191 0.04 -23.19 7.75
C VAL A 191 -0.86 -22.25 8.56
N LEU A 192 -0.35 -21.07 8.86
CA LEU A 192 -1.00 -20.03 9.66
C LEU A 192 -1.63 -18.96 8.77
N ALA A 193 -2.90 -18.65 8.98
CA ALA A 193 -3.50 -17.46 8.39
C ALA A 193 -4.78 -17.03 9.11
N HIS A 194 -5.32 -15.87 8.72
CA HIS A 194 -6.70 -15.55 9.06
C HIS A 194 -7.65 -16.62 8.48
N PRO A 195 -8.75 -17.00 9.17
CA PRO A 195 -9.70 -18.01 8.68
C PRO A 195 -10.14 -17.80 7.23
N GLN A 196 -10.38 -16.54 6.84
CA GLN A 196 -10.77 -16.16 5.49
C GLN A 196 -9.67 -16.48 4.45
N ALA A 197 -8.41 -16.22 4.77
CA ALA A 197 -7.31 -16.50 3.84
C ALA A 197 -7.07 -18.01 3.69
N LEU A 198 -7.26 -18.79 4.77
CA LEU A 198 -7.23 -20.26 4.69
C LEU A 198 -8.34 -20.80 3.78
N ALA A 199 -9.55 -20.25 3.89
CA ALA A 199 -10.68 -20.62 3.03
C ALA A 199 -10.43 -20.24 1.56
N GLN A 200 -9.84 -19.06 1.32
CA GLN A 200 -9.54 -18.56 -0.03
C GLN A 200 -8.36 -19.26 -0.71
N CYS A 201 -7.63 -20.15 -0.03
CA CYS A 201 -6.50 -20.90 -0.61
C CYS A 201 -6.68 -22.41 -0.49
N GLN A 202 -7.91 -22.89 -0.25
CA GLN A 202 -8.19 -24.28 0.08
C GLN A 202 -7.74 -25.24 -1.03
N SER A 203 -7.97 -24.89 -2.29
CA SER A 203 -7.68 -25.74 -3.44
C SER A 203 -6.16 -25.98 -3.55
N TRP A 204 -5.39 -24.90 -3.43
CA TRP A 204 -3.92 -24.97 -3.47
C TRP A 204 -3.37 -25.77 -2.28
N LEU A 205 -3.82 -25.47 -1.05
CA LEU A 205 -3.38 -26.16 0.16
C LEU A 205 -3.70 -27.66 0.12
N SER A 206 -4.88 -28.05 -0.38
CA SER A 206 -5.27 -29.47 -0.45
C SER A 206 -4.45 -30.24 -1.50
N THR A 207 -3.94 -29.56 -2.53
CA THR A 207 -3.14 -30.17 -3.59
C THR A 207 -1.67 -30.28 -3.21
N HIS A 208 -1.10 -29.23 -2.61
CA HIS A 208 0.33 -29.11 -2.38
C HIS A 208 0.77 -29.41 -0.95
N LEU A 209 -0.10 -29.20 0.05
CA LEU A 209 0.19 -29.41 1.47
C LEU A 209 -0.96 -30.18 2.16
N PRO A 210 -1.35 -31.37 1.66
CA PRO A 210 -2.53 -32.09 2.17
C PRO A 210 -2.41 -32.53 3.63
N HIS A 211 -1.19 -32.64 4.15
CA HIS A 211 -0.91 -33.12 5.52
C HIS A 211 -0.59 -32.00 6.51
N ALA A 212 -0.42 -30.75 6.04
CA ALA A 212 -0.13 -29.64 6.93
C ALA A 212 -1.38 -29.21 7.72
N GLU A 213 -1.21 -28.95 9.02
CA GLU A 213 -2.26 -28.39 9.86
C GLU A 213 -2.60 -26.97 9.36
N ARG A 214 -3.89 -26.66 9.24
CA ARG A 214 -4.36 -25.30 8.92
C ARG A 214 -4.77 -24.61 10.21
N ARG A 215 -3.93 -23.69 10.70
CA ARG A 215 -4.13 -23.04 11.99
C ARG A 215 -4.59 -21.59 11.81
N ALA A 216 -5.81 -21.32 12.27
CA ALA A 216 -6.38 -19.98 12.27
C ALA A 216 -5.68 -19.06 13.29
N VAL A 217 -5.39 -17.83 12.88
CA VAL A 217 -4.84 -16.76 13.72
C VAL A 217 -5.60 -15.45 13.51
N SER A 218 -5.31 -14.44 14.33
CA SER A 218 -6.03 -13.16 14.34
C SER A 218 -5.88 -12.34 13.05
N SER A 219 -4.78 -12.51 12.32
CA SER A 219 -4.54 -11.86 11.02
C SER A 219 -3.49 -12.60 10.19
N ASN A 220 -3.46 -12.35 8.88
CA ASN A 220 -2.41 -12.89 8.01
C ASN A 220 -1.00 -12.40 8.40
N ALA A 221 -0.90 -11.13 8.80
CA ALA A 221 0.37 -10.57 9.27
C ALA A 221 0.84 -11.21 10.58
N GLU A 222 -0.08 -11.53 11.50
CA GLU A 222 0.26 -12.31 12.70
C GLU A 222 0.73 -13.72 12.35
N GLY A 223 0.09 -14.36 11.37
CA GLY A 223 0.56 -15.66 10.84
C GLY A 223 1.99 -15.58 10.34
N ALA A 224 2.32 -14.54 9.56
CA ALA A 224 3.68 -14.30 9.08
C ALA A 224 4.67 -14.05 10.23
N ARG A 225 4.31 -13.24 11.23
CA ARG A 225 5.15 -12.98 12.41
C ARG A 225 5.48 -14.27 13.18
N LEU A 226 4.51 -15.18 13.30
CA LEU A 226 4.68 -16.48 13.96
C LEU A 226 5.51 -17.45 13.12
N ALA A 227 5.26 -17.53 11.81
CA ALA A 227 6.05 -18.38 10.90
C ALA A 227 7.52 -17.95 10.77
N ALA A 228 7.83 -16.69 11.09
CA ALA A 228 9.21 -16.22 11.18
C ALA A 228 9.98 -16.78 12.39
N GLN A 229 9.28 -17.28 13.41
CA GLN A 229 9.88 -17.81 14.65
C GLN A 229 10.09 -19.32 14.60
N GLU A 230 9.34 -20.04 13.75
CA GLU A 230 9.35 -21.50 13.68
C GLU A 230 9.57 -22.01 12.25
N GLY A 231 10.68 -22.74 12.03
CA GLY A 231 11.12 -23.12 10.69
C GLY A 231 10.23 -24.14 9.95
N SER A 232 9.45 -24.95 10.68
CA SER A 232 8.48 -25.89 10.09
C SER A 232 7.12 -25.25 9.82
N TRP A 233 6.94 -23.97 10.17
CA TRP A 233 5.69 -23.24 9.97
C TRP A 233 5.75 -22.38 8.73
N ALA A 234 4.62 -22.28 8.04
CA ALA A 234 4.39 -21.36 6.95
C ALA A 234 3.20 -20.46 7.27
N ALA A 235 3.10 -19.34 6.55
CA ALA A 235 1.98 -18.42 6.68
C ALA A 235 1.38 -18.08 5.33
N ILE A 236 0.08 -17.76 5.30
CA ILE A 236 -0.55 -17.16 4.13
C ILE A 236 -0.70 -15.66 4.39
N ALA A 237 0.02 -14.85 3.63
CA ALA A 237 -0.07 -13.38 3.76
C ALA A 237 0.33 -12.65 2.47
N SER A 238 0.34 -11.33 2.54
CA SER A 238 0.79 -10.45 1.47
C SER A 238 2.32 -10.56 1.26
N GLU A 239 2.80 -10.15 0.09
CA GLU A 239 4.24 -9.97 -0.14
C GLU A 239 4.84 -8.92 0.81
N ARG A 240 4.04 -7.92 1.22
CA ARG A 240 4.42 -6.91 2.21
C ARG A 240 4.75 -7.53 3.58
N ALA A 241 3.94 -8.49 4.05
CA ALA A 241 4.22 -9.22 5.28
C ALA A 241 5.51 -10.04 5.17
N GLY A 242 5.77 -10.66 4.01
CA GLY A 242 7.04 -11.35 3.74
C GLY A 242 8.24 -10.44 3.93
N SER A 243 8.22 -9.26 3.31
CA SER A 243 9.28 -8.25 3.48
C SER A 243 9.38 -7.72 4.92
N ALA A 244 8.25 -7.52 5.61
CA ALA A 244 8.24 -6.99 6.98
C ALA A 244 8.82 -7.96 8.02
N PHE A 245 8.64 -9.26 7.82
CA PHE A 245 9.08 -10.31 8.75
C PHE A 245 10.27 -11.13 8.23
N GLY A 246 10.88 -10.74 7.10
CA GLY A 246 12.06 -11.41 6.56
C GLY A 246 11.79 -12.83 6.03
N LEU A 247 10.57 -13.10 5.55
CA LEU A 247 10.19 -14.41 5.02
C LEU A 247 10.33 -14.49 3.50
N HIS A 248 10.63 -15.69 3.01
CA HIS A 248 10.62 -16.01 1.59
C HIS A 248 9.20 -16.30 1.10
N LEU A 249 8.94 -15.96 -0.16
CA LEU A 249 7.73 -16.36 -0.87
C LEU A 249 7.92 -17.77 -1.44
N ALA A 250 7.70 -18.79 -0.62
CA ALA A 250 7.83 -20.20 -1.00
C ALA A 250 6.85 -20.60 -2.11
N ALA A 251 5.67 -19.97 -2.15
CA ALA A 251 4.77 -20.02 -3.30
C ALA A 251 4.07 -18.66 -3.48
N ARG A 252 3.82 -18.27 -4.74
CA ARG A 252 3.21 -16.98 -5.08
C ARG A 252 1.77 -17.15 -5.54
N ALA A 253 0.89 -16.23 -5.11
CA ALA A 253 -0.48 -16.11 -5.57
C ALA A 253 -1.26 -17.44 -5.51
N ILE A 254 -1.37 -18.01 -4.30
CA ILE A 254 -1.98 -19.32 -4.03
C ILE A 254 -3.49 -19.27 -3.77
N GLN A 255 -4.10 -18.09 -3.88
CA GLN A 255 -5.54 -17.92 -3.73
C GLN A 255 -6.30 -18.60 -4.88
N ASP A 256 -7.48 -19.12 -4.57
CA ASP A 256 -8.34 -19.85 -5.49
C ASP A 256 -8.97 -18.92 -6.55
N ASP A 257 -9.27 -17.67 -6.18
CA ASP A 257 -9.71 -16.61 -7.12
C ASP A 257 -8.59 -15.61 -7.43
N ALA A 258 -8.06 -15.67 -8.65
CA ALA A 258 -7.00 -14.79 -9.13
C ALA A 258 -7.39 -13.30 -9.21
N PHE A 259 -8.69 -12.99 -9.22
CA PHE A 259 -9.21 -11.63 -9.36
C PHE A 259 -9.78 -11.06 -8.05
N ASN A 260 -9.55 -11.72 -6.90
CA ASN A 260 -9.94 -11.22 -5.59
C ASN A 260 -9.44 -9.79 -5.38
N ARG A 261 -10.35 -8.87 -5.09
CA ARG A 261 -10.08 -7.45 -4.87
C ARG A 261 -10.71 -6.95 -3.60
N THR A 262 -10.00 -6.10 -2.89
CA THR A 262 -10.54 -5.33 -1.77
C THR A 262 -10.51 -3.85 -2.13
N ARG A 263 -11.66 -3.19 -2.03
CA ARG A 263 -11.79 -1.74 -2.11
C ARG A 263 -11.62 -1.14 -0.73
N PHE A 264 -10.72 -0.17 -0.64
CA PHE A 264 -10.45 0.64 0.53
C PHE A 264 -10.87 2.07 0.26
N VAL A 265 -11.37 2.73 1.29
CA VAL A 265 -11.66 4.17 1.27
C VAL A 265 -10.75 4.88 2.24
N VAL A 266 -10.47 6.14 1.92
CA VAL A 266 -9.70 7.06 2.73
C VAL A 266 -10.69 8.02 3.37
N VAL A 267 -10.63 8.14 4.69
CA VAL A 267 -11.52 8.99 5.47
C VAL A 267 -10.76 10.06 6.23
N CYS A 268 -11.38 11.22 6.43
CA CYS A 268 -10.88 12.26 7.33
C CYS A 268 -12.01 13.13 7.88
N LEU A 269 -11.67 14.04 8.79
CA LEU A 269 -12.59 15.09 9.25
C LEU A 269 -12.82 16.13 8.13
N PRO A 270 -14.02 16.74 8.05
CA PRO A 270 -14.29 17.86 7.14
C PRO A 270 -13.34 19.05 7.31
N SER A 271 -12.79 19.24 8.52
CA SER A 271 -11.79 20.27 8.80
C SER A 271 -10.40 19.93 8.26
N THR A 272 -10.12 18.66 7.93
CA THR A 272 -8.85 18.20 7.38
C THR A 272 -8.81 18.30 5.86
N LEU A 273 -9.90 17.91 5.21
CA LEU A 273 -10.12 18.04 3.77
C LEU A 273 -11.63 18.17 3.55
N THR A 274 -12.04 18.99 2.57
CA THR A 274 -13.46 19.03 2.18
C THR A 274 -13.82 17.80 1.37
N ALA A 275 -15.08 17.35 1.50
CA ALA A 275 -15.58 16.25 0.71
C ALA A 275 -15.44 16.56 -0.79
N PRO A 276 -14.97 15.58 -1.61
CA PRO A 276 -14.97 15.74 -3.05
C PRO A 276 -16.41 15.97 -3.54
N GLN A 277 -16.57 16.76 -4.60
CA GLN A 277 -17.87 16.89 -5.25
C GLN A 277 -18.30 15.51 -5.78
N ALA A 278 -19.57 15.16 -5.54
CA ALA A 278 -20.13 13.94 -6.10
C ALA A 278 -19.99 13.98 -7.63
N SER A 279 -19.34 12.95 -8.17
CA SER A 279 -19.21 12.70 -9.61
C SER A 279 -20.52 12.25 -10.22
#